data_AF-A0A1S6ES72-F1
#
_entry.id   AF-A0A1S6ES72-F1
#
_cell.length_a   1.000
_cell.length_b   1.000
_cell.length_c   1.000
_cell.angle_alpha   90.00
_cell.angle_beta   90.00
_cell.angle_gamma   90.00
#
_symmetry.space_group_name_H-M   'P 1'
#
loop_
_entity.id
_entity.type
_entity.pdbx_description
1 polymer ?
#
loop_
_entity_poly.entity_id
_entity_poly.type
_entity_poly.pdbx_seq_one_letter_code
_entity_poly.pdbx_strand_id
1 'polypeptide(L)'
;MILTCPSCATSYFTPDGAIPPAGRKVRCQSCAHVWLATAEEPLELTAATAPGLAAAEGRAFDDAPPVAAETPAPELPKAFRARAEQQRRLRRAATHGVVWAGLASVFVGLIAAGWLFRVDVVQMYPRAAAAYAMVGAPVNAVGLEFEAVTAKALPDRPDTVVVSGALRNVRDREIVAPAVRVALLDDHGAEIGHAIIALDAAPVLPGGVQGFAALIRDPGAHGVDVGVAFAGPGATPAPVEAAHPAKTAAHARPLPTPDDHGLRPAILETAPAAHAQPVDAVSVEAPQHEAVDSHGKEAVSASHG
;
A
#
# COMPACT_ATOMS: atom_id res chain seq x y z
N MET A 1 -14.94 60.46 -31.53
CA MET A 1 -15.59 60.64 -30.20
C MET A 1 -15.05 59.62 -29.19
N ILE A 2 -15.10 59.91 -27.89
CA ILE A 2 -14.69 58.98 -26.82
C ILE A 2 -15.94 58.44 -26.12
N LEU A 3 -16.05 57.11 -25.99
CA LEU A 3 -17.08 56.45 -25.19
C LEU A 3 -16.49 55.98 -23.87
N THR A 4 -17.11 56.35 -22.76
CA THR A 4 -16.70 55.90 -21.43
C THR A 4 -17.73 54.91 -20.88
N CYS A 5 -17.30 53.70 -20.54
CA CYS A 5 -18.19 52.72 -19.94
C CYS A 5 -18.65 53.20 -18.54
N PRO A 6 -19.96 53.28 -18.25
CA PRO A 6 -20.46 53.76 -16.96
C PRO A 6 -20.16 52.79 -15.81
N SER A 7 -19.91 51.51 -16.11
CA SER A 7 -19.68 50.47 -15.10
C SER A 7 -18.21 50.35 -14.67
N CYS A 8 -17.25 50.59 -15.56
CA CYS A 8 -15.82 50.38 -15.28
C CYS A 8 -14.90 51.53 -15.72
N ALA A 9 -15.48 52.65 -16.17
CA ALA A 9 -14.77 53.86 -16.61
C ALA A 9 -13.68 53.62 -17.68
N THR A 10 -13.76 52.52 -18.43
CA THR A 10 -12.85 52.28 -19.57
C THR A 10 -13.31 53.15 -20.74
N SER A 11 -12.39 53.96 -21.25
CA SER A 11 -12.60 54.82 -22.42
C SER A 11 -12.20 54.10 -23.71
N TYR A 12 -13.00 54.27 -24.76
CA TYR A 12 -12.77 53.71 -26.09
C TYR A 12 -12.82 54.85 -27.11
N PHE A 13 -11.79 54.93 -27.95
CA PHE A 13 -11.81 55.81 -29.11
C PHE A 13 -12.71 55.20 -30.18
N THR A 14 -13.71 55.96 -30.62
CA THR A 14 -14.67 55.55 -31.63
C THR A 14 -14.63 56.56 -32.77
N PRO A 15 -14.53 56.12 -34.05
CA PRO A 15 -14.59 57.01 -35.20
C PRO A 15 -15.87 57.85 -35.19
N ASP A 16 -15.76 59.10 -35.61
CA ASP A 16 -16.92 59.98 -35.77
C ASP A 16 -17.85 59.40 -36.85
N GLY A 17 -19.15 59.34 -36.56
CA GLY A 17 -20.15 58.68 -37.42
C GLY A 17 -20.39 57.19 -37.14
N ALA A 18 -19.60 56.53 -36.29
CA ALA A 18 -19.90 55.14 -35.92
C ALA A 18 -21.15 55.02 -35.05
N ILE A 19 -21.55 56.06 -34.33
CA ILE A 19 -22.77 56.09 -33.52
C ILE A 19 -23.77 57.03 -34.17
N PRO A 20 -24.94 56.52 -34.62
CA PRO A 20 -25.98 57.38 -35.16
C PRO A 20 -26.60 58.23 -34.05
N PRO A 21 -27.25 59.37 -34.39
CA PRO A 21 -27.93 60.24 -33.43
C PRO A 21 -29.04 59.50 -32.64
N ALA A 22 -29.68 58.49 -33.24
CA ALA A 22 -30.64 57.61 -32.56
C ALA A 22 -30.03 56.70 -31.48
N GLY A 23 -28.70 56.69 -31.34
CA GLY A 23 -27.93 55.86 -30.42
C GLY A 23 -27.67 54.44 -30.92
N ARG A 24 -26.67 53.77 -30.32
CA ARG A 24 -26.31 52.38 -30.60
C ARG A 24 -25.98 51.62 -29.32
N LYS A 25 -26.47 50.38 -29.18
CA LYS A 25 -26.07 49.50 -28.07
C LYS A 25 -24.61 49.09 -28.26
N VAL A 26 -23.78 49.36 -27.26
CA VAL A 26 -22.36 49.01 -27.23
C VAL A 26 -22.07 48.15 -26.01
N ARG A 27 -21.11 47.23 -26.14
CA ARG A 27 -20.68 46.33 -25.06
C ARG A 27 -19.24 46.67 -24.67
N CYS A 28 -18.99 46.85 -23.37
CA CYS A 28 -17.64 47.05 -22.86
C CYS A 28 -16.83 45.77 -23.04
N GLN A 29 -15.64 45.86 -23.66
CA GLN A 29 -14.71 44.73 -23.76
C GLN A 29 -14.09 44.38 -22.40
N SER A 30 -13.97 45.34 -21.49
CA SER A 30 -13.32 45.17 -20.18
C SER A 30 -14.22 44.51 -19.13
N CYS A 31 -15.51 44.91 -19.04
CA CYS A 31 -16.45 44.42 -18.02
C CYS A 31 -17.73 43.79 -18.56
N ALA A 32 -17.89 43.69 -19.89
CA ALA A 32 -19.08 43.16 -20.56
C ALA A 32 -20.40 43.93 -20.34
N HIS A 33 -20.39 45.07 -19.64
CA HIS A 33 -21.58 45.91 -19.48
C HIS A 33 -22.07 46.44 -20.83
N VAL A 34 -23.39 46.40 -21.06
CA VAL A 34 -24.03 46.84 -22.31
C VAL A 34 -24.86 48.08 -22.04
N TRP A 35 -24.60 49.17 -22.76
CA TRP A 35 -25.35 50.43 -22.65
C TRP A 35 -25.64 51.03 -24.02
N LEU A 36 -26.61 51.96 -24.07
CA LEU A 36 -26.92 52.73 -25.27
C LEU A 36 -26.01 53.98 -25.29
N ALA A 37 -25.16 54.09 -26.31
CA ALA A 37 -24.36 55.29 -26.52
C ALA A 37 -25.05 56.18 -27.56
N THR A 38 -25.24 57.46 -27.25
CA THR A 38 -25.84 58.50 -28.10
C THR A 38 -24.77 59.53 -28.46
N ALA A 39 -24.74 60.02 -29.70
CA ALA A 39 -23.93 61.17 -30.05
C ALA A 39 -24.68 62.43 -29.59
N GLU A 40 -24.10 63.21 -28.67
CA GLU A 40 -24.66 64.50 -28.28
C GLU A 40 -24.58 65.44 -29.49
N GLU A 41 -25.74 65.98 -29.89
CA GLU A 41 -25.86 66.96 -30.97
C GLU A 41 -25.19 68.26 -30.53
N PRO A 42 -24.33 68.89 -31.35
CA PRO A 42 -23.75 70.18 -31.00
C PRO A 42 -24.87 71.22 -30.91
N LEU A 43 -25.02 71.85 -29.73
CA LEU A 43 -25.92 72.96 -29.50
C LEU A 43 -25.60 74.09 -30.51
N GLU A 44 -26.43 74.25 -31.54
CA GLU A 44 -26.44 75.43 -32.41
C GLU A 44 -26.83 76.65 -31.57
N LEU A 45 -25.87 77.55 -31.38
CA LEU A 45 -25.99 78.79 -30.64
C LEU A 45 -26.87 79.77 -31.44
N THR A 46 -28.19 79.78 -31.19
CA THR A 46 -29.08 80.82 -31.74
C THR A 46 -28.76 82.17 -31.11
N ALA A 47 -28.00 82.99 -31.85
CA ALA A 47 -27.85 84.41 -31.61
C ALA A 47 -29.22 85.10 -31.77
N ALA A 48 -29.93 85.30 -30.66
CA ALA A 48 -31.08 86.17 -30.58
C ALA A 48 -30.59 87.61 -30.32
N THR A 49 -30.59 88.43 -31.37
CA THR A 49 -30.44 89.89 -31.27
C THR A 49 -31.78 90.52 -30.91
N ALA A 50 -31.86 91.21 -29.77
CA ALA A 50 -32.83 92.28 -29.49
C ALA A 50 -32.34 93.13 -28.30
N PRO A 51 -32.72 94.42 -28.18
CA PRO A 51 -31.77 95.50 -27.91
C PRO A 51 -31.86 96.16 -26.52
N GLY A 52 -30.76 96.81 -26.15
CA GLY A 52 -30.70 98.11 -25.45
C GLY A 52 -31.45 98.29 -24.13
N LEU A 53 -30.71 98.29 -23.01
CA LEU A 53 -30.92 99.28 -21.96
C LEU A 53 -29.56 99.75 -21.41
N ALA A 54 -29.47 101.06 -21.21
CA ALA A 54 -28.28 101.79 -20.87
C ALA A 54 -27.86 101.64 -19.39
N ALA A 55 -26.54 101.76 -19.21
CA ALA A 55 -25.80 102.42 -18.12
C ALA A 55 -26.31 102.32 -16.66
N ALA A 56 -25.48 101.68 -15.82
CA ALA A 56 -25.17 102.19 -14.49
C ALA A 56 -23.71 101.86 -14.15
N GLU A 57 -22.94 102.93 -13.99
CA GLU A 57 -21.62 103.15 -13.41
C GLU A 57 -20.72 101.98 -13.00
N GLY A 58 -19.45 102.14 -13.38
CA GLY A 58 -18.35 101.32 -12.90
C GLY A 58 -18.00 101.57 -11.44
N ARG A 59 -17.63 100.48 -10.77
CA ARG A 59 -16.61 100.52 -9.72
C ARG A 59 -15.43 99.69 -10.19
N ALA A 60 -14.33 100.36 -10.46
CA ALA A 60 -13.02 99.74 -10.35
C ALA A 60 -12.75 99.51 -8.86
N PHE A 61 -12.53 98.26 -8.48
CA PHE A 61 -11.67 97.91 -7.36
C PHE A 61 -10.64 96.94 -7.91
N ASP A 62 -9.43 97.49 -8.07
CA ASP A 62 -8.17 96.78 -7.97
C ASP A 62 -8.22 95.83 -6.76
N ASP A 63 -7.95 94.56 -7.04
CA ASP A 63 -7.09 93.64 -6.29
C ASP A 63 -7.47 92.22 -6.68
N ALA A 64 -6.68 91.64 -7.58
CA ALA A 64 -6.74 90.22 -7.87
C ALA A 64 -6.37 89.44 -6.58
N PRO A 65 -7.24 88.55 -6.07
CA PRO A 65 -6.79 87.62 -5.04
C PRO A 65 -5.72 86.72 -5.66
N PRO A 66 -4.61 86.44 -4.96
CA PRO A 66 -3.59 85.54 -5.46
C PRO A 66 -4.25 84.20 -5.77
N VAL A 67 -3.97 83.68 -6.97
CA VAL A 67 -4.39 82.36 -7.45
C VAL A 67 -4.15 81.37 -6.32
N ALA A 68 -5.24 80.93 -5.68
CA ALA A 68 -5.19 79.89 -4.68
C ALA A 68 -4.57 78.67 -5.37
N ALA A 69 -3.47 78.19 -4.79
CA ALA A 69 -2.71 77.05 -5.25
C ALA A 69 -3.64 75.94 -5.75
N GLU A 70 -3.29 75.42 -6.92
CA GLU A 70 -3.80 74.17 -7.48
C GLU A 70 -4.08 73.21 -6.33
N THR A 71 -5.35 73.02 -5.99
CA THR A 71 -5.72 71.91 -5.13
C THR A 71 -5.38 70.69 -5.96
N PRO A 72 -4.41 69.84 -5.55
CA PRO A 72 -4.03 68.70 -6.36
C PRO A 72 -5.27 67.83 -6.44
N ALA A 73 -5.87 67.78 -7.63
CA ALA A 73 -7.02 66.93 -7.90
C ALA A 73 -6.62 65.52 -7.44
N PRO A 74 -7.37 64.92 -6.50
CA PRO A 74 -6.90 63.75 -5.78
C PRO A 74 -6.63 62.61 -6.78
N GLU A 75 -5.41 62.08 -6.74
CA GLU A 75 -4.87 60.93 -7.49
C GLU A 75 -5.60 59.59 -7.15
N LEU A 76 -6.89 59.65 -6.84
CA LEU A 76 -7.79 58.52 -6.59
C LEU A 76 -7.79 57.50 -7.74
N PRO A 77 -7.77 57.86 -9.05
CA PRO A 77 -7.87 56.88 -10.12
C PRO A 77 -6.70 55.89 -10.18
N LYS A 78 -5.47 56.28 -9.79
CA LYS A 78 -4.29 55.41 -9.85
C LYS A 78 -4.24 54.42 -8.69
N ALA A 79 -4.66 54.83 -7.49
CA ALA A 79 -4.71 53.96 -6.32
C ALA A 79 -5.72 52.79 -6.48
N PHE A 80 -6.86 53.02 -7.15
CA PHE A 80 -7.81 51.96 -7.45
C PHE A 80 -7.30 50.99 -8.53
N ARG A 81 -6.61 51.48 -9.56
CA ARG A 81 -6.00 50.62 -10.59
C ARG A 81 -4.86 49.77 -10.03
N ALA A 82 -3.99 50.36 -9.19
CA ALA A 82 -2.92 49.63 -8.51
C ALA A 82 -3.48 48.50 -7.62
N ARG A 83 -4.57 48.76 -6.86
CA ARG A 83 -5.26 47.74 -6.06
C ARG A 83 -5.91 46.65 -6.93
N ALA A 84 -6.49 47.00 -8.08
CA ALA A 84 -7.09 46.03 -9.00
C ALA A 84 -6.04 45.11 -9.65
N GLU A 85 -4.88 45.64 -10.02
CA GLU A 85 -3.75 44.86 -10.53
C GLU A 85 -3.12 43.97 -9.45
N GLN A 86 -2.98 44.48 -8.22
CA GLN A 86 -2.55 43.68 -7.07
C GLN A 86 -3.54 42.53 -6.80
N GLN A 87 -4.85 42.79 -6.81
CA GLN A 87 -5.86 41.74 -6.67
C GLN A 87 -5.77 40.68 -7.78
N ARG A 88 -5.49 41.07 -9.04
CA ARG A 88 -5.31 40.11 -10.14
C ARG A 88 -4.06 39.24 -9.95
N ARG A 89 -2.94 39.82 -9.48
CA ARG A 89 -1.71 39.07 -9.16
C ARG A 89 -1.90 38.12 -7.97
N LEU A 90 -2.56 38.59 -6.91
CA LEU A 90 -2.90 37.76 -5.75
C LEU A 90 -3.86 36.63 -6.10
N ARG A 91 -4.87 36.87 -6.95
CA ARG A 91 -5.78 35.81 -7.43
C ARG A 91 -5.04 34.75 -8.27
N ARG A 92 -4.11 35.16 -9.13
CA ARG A 92 -3.25 34.22 -9.90
C ARG A 92 -2.27 33.45 -9.00
N ALA A 93 -1.74 34.09 -7.95
CA ALA A 93 -0.90 33.40 -6.96
C ALA A 93 -1.71 32.42 -6.11
N ALA A 94 -2.93 32.80 -5.73
CA ALA A 94 -3.85 31.96 -4.97
C ALA A 94 -4.29 30.71 -5.76
N THR A 95 -4.56 30.82 -7.07
CA THR A 95 -4.90 29.65 -7.89
C THR A 95 -3.76 28.65 -7.98
N HIS A 96 -2.51 29.11 -8.10
CA HIS A 96 -1.35 28.20 -8.06
C HIS A 96 -1.22 27.55 -6.67
N GLY A 97 -1.43 28.33 -5.59
CA GLY A 97 -1.43 27.80 -4.23
C GLY A 97 -2.44 26.67 -4.03
N VAL A 98 -3.66 26.80 -4.57
CA VAL A 98 -4.69 25.75 -4.50
C VAL A 98 -4.28 24.51 -5.30
N VAL A 99 -3.71 24.67 -6.49
CA VAL A 99 -3.24 23.53 -7.31
C VAL A 99 -2.12 22.76 -6.61
N TRP A 100 -1.11 23.47 -6.10
CA TRP A 100 -0.01 22.84 -5.37
C TRP A 100 -0.46 22.22 -4.04
N ALA A 101 -1.37 22.87 -3.30
CA ALA A 101 -1.94 22.30 -2.09
C ALA A 101 -2.75 21.03 -2.39
N GLY A 102 -3.53 21.02 -3.48
CA GLY A 102 -4.24 19.83 -3.95
C GLY A 102 -3.28 18.69 -4.30
N LEU A 103 -2.23 18.99 -5.09
CA LEU A 103 -1.22 17.99 -5.46
C LEU A 103 -0.47 17.45 -4.24
N ALA A 104 -0.07 18.33 -3.32
CA ALA A 104 0.59 17.94 -2.06
C ALA A 104 -0.34 17.07 -1.20
N SER A 105 -1.62 17.41 -1.12
CA SER A 105 -2.62 16.62 -0.38
C SER A 105 -2.79 15.21 -0.98
N VAL A 106 -2.87 15.11 -2.31
CA VAL A 106 -2.90 13.80 -3.01
C VAL A 106 -1.63 13.00 -2.72
N PHE A 107 -0.46 13.63 -2.79
CA PHE A 107 0.81 12.97 -2.52
C PHE A 107 0.91 12.46 -1.08
N VAL A 108 0.52 13.27 -0.10
CA VAL A 108 0.45 12.86 1.31
C VAL A 108 -0.55 11.71 1.49
N GLY A 109 -1.70 11.78 0.82
CA GLY A 109 -2.68 10.70 0.81
C GLY A 109 -2.12 9.38 0.27
N LEU A 110 -1.32 9.42 -0.80
CA LEU A 110 -0.65 8.25 -1.37
C LEU A 110 0.39 7.66 -0.41
N ILE A 111 1.20 8.51 0.26
CA ILE A 111 2.15 8.04 1.28
C ILE A 111 1.41 7.38 2.44
N ALA A 112 0.36 8.03 2.95
CA ALA A 112 -0.45 7.49 4.03
C ALA A 112 -1.09 6.15 3.65
N ALA A 113 -1.62 6.03 2.43
CA ALA A 113 -2.15 4.78 1.91
C ALA A 113 -1.07 3.71 1.78
N GLY A 114 0.10 4.02 1.24
CA GLY A 114 1.23 3.10 1.15
C GLY A 114 1.72 2.61 2.53
N TRP A 115 1.53 3.40 3.58
CA TRP A 115 1.88 3.02 4.94
C TRP A 115 0.78 2.18 5.62
N LEU A 116 -0.51 2.58 5.50
CA LEU A 116 -1.65 1.83 6.06
C LEU A 116 -1.85 0.47 5.37
N PHE A 117 -1.82 0.46 4.03
CA PHE A 117 -2.04 -0.72 3.20
C PHE A 117 -0.73 -1.41 2.80
N ARG A 118 0.33 -1.22 3.60
CA ARG A 118 1.67 -1.78 3.34
C ARG A 118 1.67 -3.28 3.07
N VAL A 119 0.78 -4.02 3.73
CA VAL A 119 0.63 -5.47 3.56
C VAL A 119 0.15 -5.81 2.15
N ASP A 120 -0.90 -5.15 1.68
CA ASP A 120 -1.50 -5.41 0.36
C ASP A 120 -0.53 -5.01 -0.76
N VAL A 121 0.22 -3.92 -0.57
CA VAL A 121 1.30 -3.49 -1.47
C VAL A 121 2.35 -4.60 -1.61
N VAL A 122 2.77 -5.22 -0.51
CA VAL A 122 3.76 -6.31 -0.54
C VAL A 122 3.17 -7.59 -1.13
N GLN A 123 1.89 -7.88 -0.92
CA GLN A 123 1.24 -9.04 -1.56
C GLN A 123 1.21 -8.89 -3.09
N MET A 124 0.93 -7.69 -3.60
CA MET A 124 0.92 -7.41 -5.04
C MET A 124 2.34 -7.33 -5.63
N TYR A 125 3.28 -6.74 -4.88
CA TYR A 125 4.67 -6.56 -5.30
C TYR A 125 5.64 -7.03 -4.20
N PRO A 126 5.98 -8.34 -4.15
CA PRO A 126 6.77 -8.93 -3.06
C PRO A 126 8.14 -8.28 -2.83
N ARG A 127 8.75 -7.73 -3.90
CA ARG A 127 10.03 -6.99 -3.81
C ARG A 127 9.95 -5.73 -2.95
N ALA A 128 8.76 -5.16 -2.73
CA ALA A 128 8.57 -4.02 -1.84
C ALA A 128 8.89 -4.36 -0.36
N ALA A 129 8.81 -5.63 0.05
CA ALA A 129 9.09 -6.04 1.43
C ALA A 129 10.47 -5.54 1.91
N ALA A 130 11.49 -5.65 1.06
CA ALA A 130 12.84 -5.18 1.36
C ALA A 130 12.89 -3.66 1.56
N ALA A 131 12.11 -2.90 0.79
CA ALA A 131 12.04 -1.44 0.92
C ALA A 131 11.45 -1.02 2.27
N TYR A 132 10.38 -1.68 2.72
CA TYR A 132 9.81 -1.44 4.05
C TYR A 132 10.74 -1.89 5.18
N ALA A 133 11.46 -3.01 5.00
CA ALA A 133 12.45 -3.48 5.97
C ALA A 133 13.62 -2.50 6.15
N MET A 134 14.10 -1.85 5.08
CA MET A 134 15.16 -0.83 5.17
C MET A 134 14.76 0.38 6.02
N VAL A 135 13.47 0.68 6.14
CA VAL A 135 12.94 1.77 6.96
C VAL A 135 12.49 1.27 8.35
N GLY A 136 12.84 0.04 8.72
CA GLY A 136 12.53 -0.55 10.03
C GLY A 136 11.07 -0.98 10.20
N ALA A 137 10.32 -1.15 9.11
CA ALA A 137 8.93 -1.58 9.12
C ALA A 137 8.77 -2.95 8.42
N PRO A 138 9.27 -4.06 8.99
CA PRO A 138 9.12 -5.37 8.37
C PRO A 138 7.63 -5.73 8.20
N VAL A 139 7.29 -6.32 7.05
CA VAL A 139 5.90 -6.65 6.69
C VAL A 139 5.75 -8.16 6.56
N ASN A 140 4.84 -8.74 7.36
CA ASN A 140 4.47 -10.14 7.24
C ASN A 140 3.41 -10.34 6.15
N ALA A 141 3.87 -10.61 4.93
CA ALA A 141 3.00 -10.86 3.78
C ALA A 141 2.33 -12.25 3.82
N VAL A 142 3.00 -13.24 4.41
CA VAL A 142 2.49 -14.62 4.50
C VAL A 142 1.31 -14.69 5.47
N GLY A 143 1.34 -13.90 6.55
CA GLY A 143 0.30 -13.93 7.59
C GLY A 143 0.48 -15.07 8.60
N LEU A 144 1.65 -15.70 8.60
CA LEU A 144 2.07 -16.68 9.60
C LEU A 144 3.22 -16.09 10.40
N GLU A 145 3.15 -16.19 11.72
CA GLU A 145 4.15 -15.68 12.65
C GLU A 145 4.89 -16.84 13.32
N PHE A 146 6.21 -16.70 13.46
CA PHE A 146 7.04 -17.69 14.13
C PHE A 146 7.03 -17.45 15.65
N GLU A 147 6.64 -18.46 16.42
CA GLU A 147 6.61 -18.44 17.88
C GLU A 147 7.46 -19.58 18.46
N ALA A 148 7.93 -19.39 19.70
CA ALA A 148 8.60 -20.42 20.51
C ALA A 148 9.77 -21.13 19.80
N VAL A 149 10.54 -20.40 18.97
CA VAL A 149 11.71 -20.94 18.28
C VAL A 149 12.80 -21.23 19.30
N THR A 150 13.24 -22.48 19.35
CA THR A 150 14.28 -22.96 20.27
C THR A 150 15.22 -23.91 19.55
N ALA A 151 16.51 -23.82 19.88
CA ALA A 151 17.54 -24.74 19.44
C ALA A 151 18.04 -25.55 20.64
N LYS A 152 18.13 -26.87 20.49
CA LYS A 152 18.72 -27.76 21.50
C LYS A 152 19.62 -28.78 20.82
N ALA A 153 20.83 -28.96 21.35
CA ALA A 153 21.69 -30.07 20.93
C ALA A 153 21.01 -31.41 21.26
N LEU A 154 21.10 -32.37 20.34
CA LEU A 154 20.48 -33.66 20.53
C LEU A 154 21.33 -34.50 21.52
N PRO A 155 20.76 -35.06 22.61
CA PRO A 155 21.55 -35.79 23.61
C PRO A 155 22.30 -37.01 23.04
N ASP A 156 21.71 -37.66 22.03
CA ASP A 156 22.26 -38.86 21.40
C ASP A 156 23.31 -38.53 20.31
N ARG A 157 23.27 -37.31 19.76
CA ARG A 157 24.16 -36.83 18.70
C ARG A 157 24.55 -35.37 18.92
N PRO A 158 25.66 -35.09 19.64
CA PRO A 158 26.06 -33.73 20.00
C PRO A 158 26.51 -32.88 18.80
N ASP A 159 26.76 -33.51 17.65
CA ASP A 159 27.06 -32.86 16.36
C ASP A 159 25.79 -32.42 15.60
N THR A 160 24.60 -32.62 16.19
CA THR A 160 23.30 -32.29 15.59
C THR A 160 22.46 -31.47 16.54
N VAL A 161 21.96 -30.33 16.06
CA VAL A 161 21.03 -29.45 16.78
C VAL A 161 19.63 -29.69 16.24
N VAL A 162 18.68 -29.93 17.14
CA VAL A 162 17.25 -29.89 16.81
C VAL A 162 16.76 -28.47 17.02
N VAL A 163 16.18 -27.90 15.97
CA VAL A 163 15.51 -26.61 16.03
C VAL A 163 14.02 -26.87 15.95
N SER A 164 13.29 -26.44 16.97
CA SER A 164 11.83 -26.56 17.04
C SER A 164 11.18 -25.21 17.21
N GLY A 165 10.01 -25.02 16.59
CA GLY A 165 9.22 -23.81 16.73
C GLY A 165 7.77 -24.05 16.34
N ALA A 166 6.99 -22.98 16.37
CA ALA A 166 5.59 -22.99 15.99
C ALA A 166 5.27 -21.85 15.02
N LEU A 167 4.31 -22.08 14.15
CA LEU A 167 3.71 -21.09 13.27
C LEU A 167 2.31 -20.77 13.76
N ARG A 168 2.05 -19.51 14.10
CA ARG A 168 0.70 -19.02 14.41
C ARG A 168 0.11 -18.32 13.18
N ASN A 169 -1.13 -18.66 12.85
CA ASN A 169 -1.87 -17.89 11.86
C ASN A 169 -2.47 -16.63 12.50
N VAL A 170 -1.96 -15.47 12.09
CA VAL A 170 -2.42 -14.15 12.58
C VAL A 170 -3.49 -13.53 11.69
N ARG A 171 -4.02 -14.28 10.72
CA ARG A 171 -5.09 -13.85 9.82
C ARG A 171 -6.41 -14.53 10.16
N ASP A 172 -7.49 -13.89 9.75
CA ASP A 172 -8.86 -14.40 9.90
C ASP A 172 -9.26 -15.40 8.81
N ARG A 173 -8.29 -15.95 8.06
CA ARG A 173 -8.50 -16.93 6.98
C ARG A 173 -7.53 -18.10 7.12
N GLU A 174 -7.91 -19.27 6.62
CA GLU A 174 -7.03 -20.43 6.55
C GLU A 174 -5.85 -20.19 5.61
N ILE A 175 -4.64 -20.61 6.00
CA ILE A 175 -3.40 -20.41 5.23
C ILE A 175 -2.64 -21.73 5.15
N VAL A 176 -2.28 -22.15 3.93
CA VAL A 176 -1.34 -23.26 3.74
C VAL A 176 0.06 -22.74 3.99
N ALA A 177 0.77 -23.33 4.95
CA ALA A 177 2.10 -22.90 5.33
C ALA A 177 3.09 -23.16 4.18
N PRO A 178 3.83 -22.13 3.71
CA PRO A 178 4.97 -22.35 2.82
C PRO A 178 6.04 -23.19 3.52
N ALA A 179 6.96 -23.76 2.73
CA ALA A 179 8.12 -24.42 3.30
C ALA A 179 8.91 -23.46 4.20
N VAL A 180 9.34 -23.93 5.36
CA VAL A 180 10.10 -23.16 6.33
C VAL A 180 11.58 -23.45 6.14
N ARG A 181 12.38 -22.40 5.99
CA ARG A 181 13.84 -22.45 6.01
C ARG A 181 14.31 -22.12 7.42
N VAL A 182 15.03 -23.05 8.02
CA VAL A 182 15.68 -22.89 9.32
C VAL A 182 17.18 -22.87 9.09
N ALA A 183 17.87 -21.85 9.59
CA ALA A 183 19.30 -21.67 9.49
C ALA A 183 19.90 -21.61 10.90
N LEU A 184 21.02 -22.29 11.11
CA LEU A 184 21.84 -22.17 12.31
C LEU A 184 22.93 -21.13 12.03
N LEU A 185 23.03 -20.13 12.91
CA LEU A 185 23.96 -19.03 12.77
C LEU A 185 25.04 -19.08 13.87
N ASP A 186 26.24 -18.64 13.51
CA ASP A 186 27.31 -18.41 14.45
C ASP A 186 27.17 -17.06 15.20
N ASP A 187 28.14 -16.77 16.05
CA ASP A 187 28.26 -15.53 16.82
C ASP A 187 28.44 -14.26 15.96
N HIS A 188 28.88 -14.41 14.71
CA HIS A 188 29.03 -13.33 13.74
C HIS A 188 27.81 -13.20 12.81
N GLY A 189 26.79 -14.03 12.99
CA GLY A 189 25.61 -14.09 12.13
C GLY A 189 25.86 -14.76 10.77
N ALA A 190 26.96 -15.49 10.61
CA ALA A 190 27.20 -16.32 9.43
C ALA A 190 26.47 -17.66 9.56
N GLU A 191 25.99 -18.18 8.43
CA GLU A 191 25.22 -19.42 8.40
C GLU A 191 26.12 -20.65 8.41
N ILE A 192 25.99 -21.49 9.44
CA ILE A 192 26.70 -22.76 9.59
C ILE A 192 26.03 -23.84 8.73
N GLY A 193 24.70 -23.81 8.69
CA GLY A 193 23.90 -24.73 7.88
C GLY A 193 22.43 -24.38 7.89
N HIS A 194 21.68 -24.94 6.95
CA HIS A 194 20.23 -24.76 6.87
C HIS A 194 19.52 -26.06 6.52
N ALA A 195 18.24 -26.11 6.90
CA ALA A 195 17.29 -27.11 6.47
C ALA A 195 16.03 -26.40 5.95
N ILE A 196 15.41 -26.98 4.92
CA ILE A 196 14.12 -26.53 4.40
C ILE A 196 13.11 -27.64 4.66
N ILE A 197 12.06 -27.33 5.41
CA ILE A 197 11.01 -28.27 5.81
C ILE A 197 9.71 -27.86 5.13
N ALA A 198 9.16 -28.77 4.33
CA ALA A 198 7.78 -28.66 3.90
C ALA A 198 6.89 -29.14 5.05
N LEU A 199 6.03 -28.26 5.54
CA LEU A 199 5.00 -28.62 6.50
C LEU A 199 3.91 -29.42 5.79
N ASP A 200 3.24 -30.30 6.53
CA ASP A 200 2.10 -31.05 6.01
C ASP A 200 1.13 -30.09 5.31
N ALA A 201 0.60 -30.48 4.16
CA ALA A 201 -0.25 -29.63 3.33
C ALA A 201 -1.62 -29.28 3.96
N ALA A 202 -1.79 -29.53 5.25
CA ALA A 202 -2.94 -29.12 6.04
C ALA A 202 -2.92 -27.59 6.21
N PRO A 203 -4.02 -26.89 5.89
CA PRO A 203 -4.15 -25.46 6.17
C PRO A 203 -4.11 -25.17 7.68
N VAL A 204 -3.42 -24.10 8.07
CA VAL A 204 -3.46 -23.58 9.44
C VAL A 204 -4.71 -22.72 9.58
N LEU A 205 -5.60 -23.10 10.49
CA LEU A 205 -6.84 -22.35 10.77
C LEU A 205 -6.54 -20.93 11.30
N PRO A 206 -7.48 -19.99 11.19
CA PRO A 206 -7.37 -18.66 11.81
C PRO A 206 -7.02 -18.76 13.31
N GLY A 207 -5.97 -18.07 13.75
CA GLY A 207 -5.47 -18.16 15.14
C GLY A 207 -4.81 -19.49 15.51
N GLY A 208 -4.88 -20.49 14.62
CA GLY A 208 -4.33 -21.84 14.81
C GLY A 208 -2.80 -21.84 14.86
N VAL A 209 -2.26 -22.92 15.42
CA VAL A 209 -0.82 -23.11 15.62
C VAL A 209 -0.38 -24.43 14.99
N GLN A 210 0.70 -24.39 14.21
CA GLN A 210 1.32 -25.58 13.62
C GLN A 210 2.79 -25.65 14.01
N GLY A 211 3.21 -26.76 14.63
CA GLY A 211 4.60 -26.98 15.03
C GLY A 211 5.48 -27.38 13.85
N PHE A 212 6.76 -27.03 13.92
CA PHE A 212 7.79 -27.52 13.01
C PHE A 212 9.05 -27.90 13.77
N ALA A 213 9.81 -28.86 13.23
CA ALA A 213 11.10 -29.25 13.76
C ALA A 213 12.07 -29.57 12.62
N ALA A 214 13.34 -29.24 12.83
CA ALA A 214 14.43 -29.44 11.90
C ALA A 214 15.64 -30.04 12.61
N LEU A 215 16.39 -30.89 11.93
CA LEU A 215 17.71 -31.36 12.38
C LEU A 215 18.77 -30.69 11.53
N ILE A 216 19.69 -29.95 12.15
CA ILE A 216 20.80 -29.27 11.48
C ILE A 216 22.10 -29.80 12.08
N ARG A 217 23.08 -30.14 11.24
CA ARG A 217 24.40 -30.56 11.69
C ARG A 217 25.21 -29.34 12.15
N ASP A 218 25.76 -29.42 13.34
CA ASP A 218 26.68 -28.46 13.94
C ASP A 218 27.94 -29.18 14.45
N PRO A 219 28.88 -29.53 13.56
CA PRO A 219 30.06 -30.31 13.93
C PRO A 219 31.03 -29.57 14.86
N GLY A 220 30.91 -28.24 14.99
CA GLY A 220 31.80 -27.40 15.80
C GLY A 220 31.15 -26.82 17.06
N ALA A 221 29.87 -27.09 17.30
CA ALA A 221 29.08 -26.43 18.35
C ALA A 221 29.18 -24.89 18.27
N HIS A 222 29.25 -24.35 17.06
CA HIS A 222 29.38 -22.91 16.82
C HIS A 222 28.02 -22.22 16.70
N GLY A 223 26.91 -22.98 16.71
CA GLY A 223 25.56 -22.43 16.62
C GLY A 223 25.17 -21.65 17.87
N VAL A 224 25.11 -20.32 17.75
CA VAL A 224 24.70 -19.41 18.84
C VAL A 224 23.28 -18.88 18.62
N ASP A 225 22.83 -18.77 17.36
CA ASP A 225 21.53 -18.20 17.02
C ASP A 225 20.80 -19.00 15.92
N VAL A 226 19.50 -18.78 15.78
CA VAL A 226 18.61 -19.48 14.85
C VAL A 226 17.82 -18.49 14.00
N GLY A 227 18.00 -18.59 12.69
CA GLY A 227 17.28 -17.82 11.70
C GLY A 227 16.14 -18.64 11.11
N VAL A 228 14.93 -18.11 11.18
CA VAL A 228 13.74 -18.72 10.57
C VAL A 228 13.18 -17.81 9.48
N ALA A 229 12.88 -18.37 8.33
CA ALA A 229 12.28 -17.66 7.21
C ALA A 229 11.37 -18.59 6.40
N PHE A 230 10.43 -18.02 5.66
CA PHE A 230 9.69 -18.77 4.65
C PHE A 230 10.56 -18.94 3.41
N ALA A 231 10.59 -20.15 2.86
CA ALA A 231 11.32 -20.47 1.65
C ALA A 231 10.60 -19.89 0.42
N GLY A 232 11.36 -19.34 -0.52
CA GLY A 232 10.79 -18.78 -1.76
C GLY A 232 10.13 -19.83 -2.65
N PRO A 233 9.24 -19.43 -3.56
CA PRO A 233 8.63 -20.36 -4.52
C PRO A 233 9.72 -21.06 -5.34
N GLY A 234 9.76 -22.39 -5.28
CA GLY A 234 10.79 -23.23 -5.92
C GLY A 234 11.96 -23.64 -5.04
N ALA A 235 12.00 -23.21 -3.78
CA ALA A 235 12.93 -23.75 -2.79
C ALA A 235 12.60 -25.22 -2.53
N THR A 236 13.37 -26.11 -3.15
CA THR A 236 13.19 -27.54 -2.97
C THR A 236 13.73 -27.90 -1.59
N PRO A 237 12.96 -28.59 -0.73
CA PRO A 237 13.52 -29.13 0.50
C PRO A 237 14.74 -29.96 0.13
N ALA A 238 15.90 -29.63 0.72
CA ALA A 238 17.07 -30.49 0.60
C ALA A 238 16.58 -31.89 0.99
N PRO A 239 16.81 -32.93 0.16
CA PRO A 239 16.39 -34.26 0.50
C PRO A 239 16.88 -34.53 1.92
N VAL A 240 15.93 -34.70 2.85
CA VAL A 240 16.26 -35.33 4.12
C VAL A 240 16.90 -36.62 3.66
N GLU A 241 18.19 -36.76 3.93
CA GLU A 241 18.90 -38.00 3.73
C GLU A 241 18.27 -38.96 4.75
N ALA A 242 17.06 -39.42 4.43
CA ALA A 242 16.50 -40.64 4.93
C ALA A 242 17.61 -41.63 4.67
N ALA A 243 18.30 -41.99 5.74
CA ALA A 243 19.40 -42.92 5.73
C ALA A 243 19.04 -43.99 4.72
N HIS A 244 19.74 -43.98 3.57
CA HIS A 244 19.58 -45.03 2.59
C HIS A 244 19.72 -46.31 3.41
N PRO A 245 18.73 -47.22 3.48
CA PRO A 245 19.09 -48.58 3.79
C PRO A 245 20.09 -48.91 2.71
N ALA A 246 21.35 -49.07 3.11
CA ALA A 246 22.43 -49.43 2.23
C ALA A 246 21.86 -50.51 1.31
N LYS A 247 21.68 -50.18 0.03
CA LYS A 247 21.43 -51.18 -0.99
C LYS A 247 22.69 -52.03 -0.94
N THR A 248 22.63 -53.09 -0.16
CA THR A 248 23.51 -54.24 -0.33
C THR A 248 23.35 -54.56 -1.80
N ALA A 249 24.40 -54.27 -2.57
CA ALA A 249 24.45 -54.65 -3.96
C ALA A 249 24.19 -56.14 -3.98
N ALA A 250 22.98 -56.53 -4.38
CA ALA A 250 22.69 -57.88 -4.77
C ALA A 250 23.60 -58.14 -5.96
N HIS A 251 24.76 -58.74 -5.70
CA HIS A 251 25.52 -59.40 -6.72
C HIS A 251 24.57 -60.38 -7.38
N ALA A 252 24.15 -60.06 -8.60
CA ALA A 252 23.45 -60.97 -9.48
C ALA A 252 24.38 -62.17 -9.64
N ARG A 253 24.11 -63.24 -8.88
CA ARG A 253 24.71 -64.54 -9.09
C ARG A 253 24.24 -64.99 -10.48
N PRO A 254 25.15 -65.23 -11.45
CA PRO A 254 24.73 -65.69 -12.77
C PRO A 254 23.94 -66.99 -12.64
N LEU A 255 22.82 -67.12 -13.36
CA LEU A 255 22.12 -68.39 -13.48
C LEU A 255 23.08 -69.44 -14.05
N PRO A 256 23.12 -70.67 -13.51
CA PRO A 256 23.86 -71.76 -14.13
C PRO A 256 23.23 -72.10 -15.49
N THR A 257 24.05 -72.11 -16.53
CA THR A 257 23.71 -72.69 -17.84
C THR A 257 23.53 -74.20 -17.69
N PRO A 258 22.56 -74.83 -18.38
CA PRO A 258 22.36 -76.27 -18.29
C PRO A 258 23.46 -76.97 -19.10
N ASP A 259 24.38 -77.63 -18.41
CA ASP A 259 25.29 -78.59 -19.04
C ASP A 259 24.57 -79.89 -19.33
N ASP A 260 24.74 -80.35 -20.56
CA ASP A 260 24.02 -81.41 -21.23
C ASP A 260 24.58 -82.78 -20.87
N HIS A 261 24.46 -83.21 -19.60
CA HIS A 261 24.88 -84.56 -19.19
C HIS A 261 23.92 -85.22 -18.18
N GLY A 262 23.17 -86.20 -18.71
CA GLY A 262 22.85 -87.43 -17.99
C GLY A 262 21.67 -87.40 -17.03
N LEU A 263 20.48 -87.71 -17.54
CA LEU A 263 19.31 -88.10 -16.76
C LEU A 263 19.65 -89.24 -15.78
N ARG A 264 19.50 -88.99 -14.47
CA ARG A 264 19.14 -90.03 -13.48
C ARG A 264 17.83 -89.58 -12.81
N PRO A 265 16.78 -90.42 -12.77
CA PRO A 265 15.51 -90.04 -12.18
C PRO A 265 15.65 -89.98 -10.65
N ALA A 266 15.21 -88.86 -10.07
CA ALA A 266 15.02 -88.73 -8.63
C ALA A 266 13.80 -89.55 -8.20
N ILE A 267 13.99 -90.31 -7.14
CA ILE A 267 12.99 -91.11 -6.46
C ILE A 267 12.01 -90.13 -5.81
N LEU A 268 10.71 -90.28 -6.10
CA LEU A 268 9.65 -89.53 -5.44
C LEU A 268 9.52 -90.07 -4.00
N GLU A 269 9.97 -89.30 -3.01
CA GLU A 269 9.52 -89.47 -1.63
C GLU A 269 8.42 -88.45 -1.35
N THR A 270 7.21 -88.99 -1.20
CA THR A 270 5.96 -88.28 -0.95
C THR A 270 5.99 -87.61 0.42
N ALA A 271 5.90 -86.28 0.48
CA ALA A 271 5.65 -85.55 1.72
C ALA A 271 4.16 -85.69 2.11
N PRO A 272 3.82 -85.97 3.38
CA PRO A 272 2.43 -86.08 3.80
C PRO A 272 1.79 -84.69 3.90
N ALA A 273 0.63 -84.53 3.25
CA ALA A 273 -0.22 -83.35 3.36
C ALA A 273 -0.83 -83.27 4.78
N ALA A 274 -0.39 -82.30 5.58
CA ALA A 274 -1.09 -81.92 6.79
C ALA A 274 -2.29 -81.04 6.43
N HIS A 275 -3.49 -81.59 6.61
CA HIS A 275 -4.75 -80.86 6.51
C HIS A 275 -4.88 -79.90 7.70
N ALA A 276 -4.60 -78.62 7.51
CA ALA A 276 -5.02 -77.56 8.42
C ALA A 276 -6.19 -76.81 7.77
N GLN A 277 -7.38 -76.91 8.38
CA GLN A 277 -8.54 -76.13 7.93
C GLN A 277 -8.41 -74.67 8.36
N PRO A 278 -8.86 -73.70 7.54
CA PRO A 278 -8.90 -72.30 7.92
C PRO A 278 -9.96 -72.08 9.01
N VAL A 279 -9.62 -71.26 10.00
CA VAL A 279 -10.52 -70.87 11.10
C VAL A 279 -11.16 -69.53 10.75
N ASP A 280 -12.49 -69.49 10.65
CA ASP A 280 -13.24 -68.25 10.40
C ASP A 280 -13.26 -67.37 11.66
N ALA A 281 -12.97 -66.07 11.49
CA ALA A 281 -13.02 -65.10 12.58
C ALA A 281 -14.45 -64.61 12.81
N VAL A 282 -14.95 -64.75 14.04
CA VAL A 282 -16.23 -64.18 14.48
C VAL A 282 -15.98 -62.78 15.05
N SER A 283 -16.68 -61.77 14.53
CA SER A 283 -16.67 -60.41 15.08
C SER A 283 -17.36 -60.37 16.43
N VAL A 284 -16.65 -59.87 17.46
CA VAL A 284 -17.22 -59.59 18.78
C VAL A 284 -17.82 -58.19 18.76
N GLU A 285 -19.14 -58.12 18.85
CA GLU A 285 -19.87 -56.87 19.08
C GLU A 285 -19.66 -56.43 20.54
N ALA A 286 -18.99 -55.29 20.74
CA ALA A 286 -18.79 -54.71 22.05
C ALA A 286 -20.05 -53.92 22.48
N PRO A 287 -20.47 -54.00 23.76
CA PRO A 287 -21.66 -53.34 24.25
C PRO A 287 -21.47 -51.83 24.34
N GLN A 288 -22.60 -51.14 24.21
CA GLN A 288 -22.81 -49.71 24.20
C GLN A 288 -22.20 -49.06 25.45
N HIS A 289 -21.29 -48.11 25.28
CA HIS A 289 -20.83 -47.26 26.37
C HIS A 289 -21.96 -46.29 26.76
N GLU A 290 -22.54 -46.52 27.93
CA GLU A 290 -23.36 -45.52 28.63
C GLU A 290 -22.54 -44.24 28.86
N ALA A 291 -23.16 -43.11 28.52
CA ALA A 291 -22.63 -41.78 28.79
C ALA A 291 -22.55 -41.55 30.30
N VAL A 292 -21.34 -41.37 30.81
CA VAL A 292 -21.11 -40.91 32.19
C VAL A 292 -21.38 -39.41 32.22
N ASP A 293 -22.56 -39.06 32.75
CA ASP A 293 -22.99 -37.72 33.10
C ASP A 293 -22.04 -37.10 34.14
N SER A 294 -21.25 -36.10 33.76
CA SER A 294 -20.39 -35.33 34.66
C SER A 294 -21.07 -34.02 35.07
N HIS A 295 -22.18 -34.12 35.81
CA HIS A 295 -22.75 -32.98 36.53
C HIS A 295 -22.81 -33.30 38.03
N GLY A 296 -21.67 -33.10 38.70
CA GLY A 296 -21.53 -33.24 40.14
C GLY A 296 -20.74 -32.06 40.75
N LYS A 297 -21.50 -31.12 41.32
CA LYS A 297 -21.19 -30.09 42.33
C LYS A 297 -19.71 -29.81 42.67
N GLU A 298 -19.27 -28.63 42.25
CA GLU A 298 -18.57 -27.60 43.05
C GLU A 298 -17.84 -28.09 44.31
N ALA A 299 -16.54 -28.35 44.18
CA ALA A 299 -15.61 -28.46 45.29
C ALA A 299 -14.72 -27.22 45.33
N VAL A 300 -15.00 -26.36 46.30
CA VAL A 300 -14.22 -25.17 46.66
C VAL A 300 -12.90 -25.65 47.26
N SER A 301 -11.77 -25.32 46.63
CA SER A 301 -10.45 -25.55 47.24
C SER A 301 -9.88 -24.23 47.76
N ALA A 302 -9.59 -24.22 49.05
CA ALA A 302 -9.11 -23.10 49.82
C ALA A 302 -7.71 -22.63 49.42
N SER A 303 -7.50 -21.32 49.56
CA SER A 303 -6.21 -20.63 49.46
C SER A 303 -5.29 -21.00 50.63
N HIS A 304 -4.07 -21.41 50.32
CA HIS A 304 -2.89 -21.22 51.16
C HIS A 304 -2.04 -20.15 50.44
N GLY A 305 -1.57 -19.07 51.08
CA GLY A 305 -0.89 -19.04 52.37
C GLY A 305 0.60 -19.01 52.08
#